data_AF-A0A7S0JGP8-F1
#
_entry.id   AF-A0A7S0JGP8-F1
#
_cell.length_a   1.000
_cell.length_b   1.000
_cell.length_c   1.000
_cell.angle_alpha   90.00
_cell.angle_beta   90.00
_cell.angle_gamma   90.00
#
_symmetry.space_group_name_H-M   'P 1'
#
loop_
_entity.id
_entity.type
_entity.pdbx_description
1 polymer ?
#
loop_
_entity_poly.entity_id
_entity_poly.type
_entity_poly.pdbx_seq_one_letter_code
_entity_poly.pdbx_strand_id
1 'polypeptide(L)'
;GIWYNEYEIGATEHKLPLLYVLAPGWLMSERTTWHSALHANQKRLVTARDVYAAMLQLARWPDVSPTKSQPSLFDEQPRDRTCDQARIPSEFCACRRPIGYE
;
A
#
# COMPACT_ATOMS: atom_id res chain seq x y z
N GLY A 1 -7.69 -16.07 13.66
CA GLY A 1 -8.66 -16.59 14.64
C GLY A 1 -9.95 -16.89 13.92
N ILE A 2 -10.64 -17.97 14.29
CA ILE A 2 -11.90 -18.43 13.66
C ILE A 2 -12.98 -17.33 13.53
N TRP A 3 -12.93 -16.31 14.39
CA TRP A 3 -13.88 -15.19 14.46
C TRP A 3 -13.87 -14.22 13.27
N TYR A 4 -12.80 -14.17 12.46
CA TYR A 4 -12.70 -13.22 11.34
C TYR A 4 -13.30 -13.75 10.03
N ASN A 5 -13.61 -15.04 9.95
CA ASN A 5 -14.06 -15.65 8.69
C ASN A 5 -15.56 -15.98 8.68
N GLU A 6 -16.24 -15.90 9.82
CA GLU A 6 -17.68 -16.20 9.93
C GLU A 6 -18.56 -15.06 9.42
N TYR A 7 -18.09 -13.81 9.53
CA TYR A 7 -18.83 -12.62 9.13
C TYR A 7 -18.10 -11.87 8.02
N GLU A 8 -18.84 -11.46 7.00
CA GLU A 8 -18.33 -10.72 5.83
C GLU A 8 -17.58 -9.43 6.23
N ILE A 9 -18.05 -8.75 7.27
CA ILE A 9 -17.41 -7.54 7.81
C ILE A 9 -16.05 -7.87 8.42
N GLY A 10 -15.96 -8.90 9.27
CA GLY A 10 -14.70 -9.33 9.88
C GLY A 10 -13.69 -9.82 8.84
N ALA A 11 -14.16 -10.51 7.80
CA ALA A 11 -13.31 -10.97 6.71
C ALA A 11 -12.80 -9.80 5.86
N THR A 12 -13.61 -8.75 5.71
CA THR A 12 -13.24 -7.52 5.01
C THR A 12 -12.21 -6.72 5.80
N GLU A 13 -12.43 -6.54 7.11
CA GLU A 13 -11.49 -5.87 8.01
C GLU A 13 -10.13 -6.57 8.02
N HIS A 14 -10.12 -7.91 8.06
CA HIS A 14 -8.88 -8.69 8.04
C HIS A 14 -8.05 -8.48 6.76
N LYS A 15 -8.70 -8.16 5.63
CA LYS A 15 -8.05 -7.93 4.33
C LYS A 15 -7.68 -6.47 4.08
N LEU A 16 -8.18 -5.54 4.89
CA LEU A 16 -8.00 -4.09 4.73
C LEU A 16 -7.45 -3.44 6.00
N PRO A 17 -6.20 -3.78 6.41
CA PRO A 17 -5.59 -3.15 7.57
C PRO A 17 -5.37 -1.66 7.34
N LEU A 18 -5.61 -0.86 8.39
CA LEU A 18 -5.32 0.57 8.38
C LEU A 18 -3.81 0.82 8.52
N LEU A 19 -3.27 1.69 7.66
CA LEU A 19 -1.93 2.25 7.80
C LEU A 19 -2.03 3.74 8.12
N TYR A 20 -1.33 4.17 9.16
CA TYR A 20 -1.17 5.58 9.50
C TYR A 20 0.31 5.95 9.52
N VAL A 21 0.67 7.06 8.87
CA VAL A 21 2.06 7.51 8.71
C VAL A 21 2.22 8.87 9.37
N LEU A 22 3.12 8.94 10.36
CA LEU A 22 3.59 10.19 10.96
C LEU A 22 5.00 10.46 10.45
N ALA A 23 5.20 11.61 9.83
CA ALA A 23 6.49 12.01 9.29
C ALA A 23 6.89 13.41 9.81
N PRO A 24 8.20 13.68 10.01
CA PRO A 24 8.66 15.01 10.36
C PRO A 24 8.31 16.02 9.26
N GLY A 25 7.80 17.19 9.65
CA GLY A 25 7.39 18.23 8.70
C GLY A 25 8.53 18.69 7.78
N TRP A 26 9.76 18.78 8.30
CA TRP A 26 10.93 19.15 7.50
C TRP A 26 11.18 18.19 6.34
N LEU A 27 11.01 16.88 6.56
CA LEU A 27 11.25 15.85 5.55
C LEU A 27 10.19 15.93 4.44
N MET A 28 8.93 16.20 4.80
CA MET A 28 7.85 16.36 3.82
C MET A 28 7.98 17.66 3.02
N SER A 29 8.53 18.72 3.62
CA SER A 29 8.85 19.97 2.92
C SER A 29 10.02 19.80 1.96
N GLU A 30 11.05 19.05 2.34
CA GLU A 30 12.24 18.82 1.50
C GLU A 30 12.00 17.78 0.39
N ARG A 31 11.14 16.79 0.64
CA ARG A 31 10.76 15.73 -0.31
C ARG A 31 9.29 15.83 -0.64
N THR A 32 8.96 16.88 -1.38
CA THR A 32 7.60 17.15 -1.89
C THR A 32 7.05 16.00 -2.74
N THR A 33 7.91 15.26 -3.46
CA THR A 33 7.51 14.06 -4.21
C THR A 33 6.99 12.97 -3.29
N TRP A 34 7.69 12.67 -2.19
CA TRP A 34 7.26 11.69 -1.19
C TRP A 34 5.95 12.11 -0.53
N HIS A 35 5.83 13.39 -0.17
CA HIS A 35 4.60 13.92 0.41
C HIS A 35 3.41 13.79 -0.55
N SER A 36 3.61 14.12 -1.83
CA SER A 36 2.56 13.97 -2.86
C SER A 36 2.15 12.52 -3.09
N ALA A 37 3.12 11.60 -3.11
CA ALA A 37 2.87 10.17 -3.26
C ALA A 37 2.11 9.60 -2.05
N LEU A 38 2.52 9.93 -0.82
CA LEU A 38 1.81 9.53 0.39
C LEU A 38 0.36 10.03 0.38
N HIS A 39 0.14 11.28 -0.01
CA HIS A 39 -1.20 11.85 -0.10
C HIS A 39 -2.05 11.15 -1.19
N ALA A 40 -1.46 10.92 -2.36
CA ALA A 40 -2.11 10.20 -3.45
C ALA A 40 -2.48 8.77 -3.07
N ASN A 41 -1.61 8.09 -2.31
CA ASN A 41 -1.73 6.69 -1.93
C ASN A 41 -2.79 6.43 -0.85
N GLN A 42 -3.30 7.46 -0.16
CA GLN A 42 -4.41 7.31 0.80
C GLN A 42 -5.68 6.70 0.19
N LYS A 43 -5.85 6.81 -1.14
CA LYS A 43 -7.00 6.28 -1.89
C LYS A 43 -6.59 5.23 -2.92
N ARG A 44 -5.44 4.56 -2.72
CA ARG A 44 -4.91 3.56 -3.65
C ARG A 44 -4.56 2.27 -2.93
N LEU A 45 -4.46 1.18 -3.68
CA LEU A 45 -4.06 -0.11 -3.12
C LEU A 45 -2.57 -0.07 -2.74
N VAL A 46 -2.32 -0.04 -1.44
CA VAL A 46 -1.01 -0.13 -0.80
C VAL A 46 -0.93 -1.41 0.00
N THR A 47 0.26 -2.00 0.08
CA THR A 47 0.53 -3.25 0.77
C THR A 47 1.70 -3.10 1.74
N ALA A 48 1.85 -4.08 2.64
CA ALA A 48 3.02 -4.17 3.51
C ALA A 48 4.36 -4.26 2.72
N ARG A 49 4.33 -4.71 1.46
CA ARG A 49 5.52 -4.73 0.60
C ARG A 49 5.98 -3.32 0.23
N ASP A 50 5.04 -2.42 -0.05
CA ASP A 50 5.36 -1.03 -0.38
C ASP A 50 5.93 -0.30 0.86
N VAL A 51 5.38 -0.60 2.05
CA VAL A 51 5.93 -0.13 3.34
C VAL A 51 7.35 -0.67 3.56
N TYR A 52 7.58 -1.96 3.32
CA TYR A 52 8.92 -2.55 3.42
C TYR A 52 9.93 -1.86 2.49
N ALA A 53 9.56 -1.63 1.23
CA ALA A 53 10.39 -0.92 0.27
C ALA A 53 10.69 0.52 0.70
N ALA A 54 9.69 1.23 1.26
CA ALA A 54 9.87 2.56 1.83
C ALA A 54 10.82 2.58 3.03
N MET A 55 10.73 1.59 3.92
CA MET A 55 11.64 1.46 5.06
C MET A 55 13.09 1.20 4.61
N LEU A 56 13.29 0.36 3.59
CA LEU A 56 14.60 0.16 2.98
C LEU A 56 15.14 1.43 2.31
N GLN A 57 14.27 2.18 1.63
CA GLN A 57 14.62 3.45 1.01
C GLN A 57 15.08 4.47 2.05
N LEU A 58 14.40 4.57 3.20
CA LEU A 58 14.81 5.42 4.31
C LEU A 58 16.14 4.95 4.94
N ALA A 59 16.31 3.65 5.12
CA ALA A 59 17.51 3.08 5.75
C ALA A 59 18.78 3.29 4.91
N ARG A 60 18.65 3.41 3.59
CA ARG A 60 19.76 3.64 2.65
C ARG A 60 19.96 5.11 2.31
N TRP A 61 19.11 6.00 2.83
CA TRP A 61 19.19 7.42 2.57
C TRP A 61 20.52 8.03 3.03
N PRO A 62 21.14 8.96 2.27
CA PRO A 62 20.71 9.55 0.99
C PRO A 62 21.13 8.76 -0.25
N ASP A 63 21.83 7.64 -0.09
CA ASP A 63 22.39 6.84 -1.17
C ASP A 63 21.34 5.87 -1.74
N VAL A 64 20.33 6.44 -2.40
CA VAL A 64 19.19 5.69 -2.93
C VAL A 64 19.51 5.18 -4.33
N SER A 65 20.40 4.19 -4.44
CA SER A 65 20.43 3.37 -5.64
C SER A 65 19.07 2.67 -5.77
N PRO A 66 18.26 2.95 -6.80
CA PRO A 66 16.91 2.41 -6.89
C PRO A 66 16.98 0.89 -6.96
N THR A 67 16.49 0.20 -5.94
CA THR A 67 16.16 -1.22 -6.04
C THR A 67 14.95 -1.35 -6.94
N LYS A 68 15.19 -1.36 -8.26
CA LYS A 68 14.20 -1.35 -9.35
C LYS A 68 13.15 -2.49 -9.29
N SER A 69 13.19 -3.37 -8.29
CA SER A 69 12.35 -4.57 -8.27
C SER A 69 10.99 -4.40 -7.58
N GLN A 70 10.79 -3.37 -6.74
CA GLN A 70 9.52 -3.14 -6.04
C GLN A 70 9.17 -1.64 -5.86
N PRO A 71 7.90 -1.25 -6.09
CA PRO A 71 7.41 0.09 -5.75
C PRO A 71 7.51 0.38 -4.25
N SER A 72 7.88 1.62 -3.91
CA SER A 72 7.90 2.14 -2.55
C SER A 72 6.56 2.79 -2.19
N LEU A 73 6.26 2.90 -0.89
CA LEU A 73 5.18 3.76 -0.39
C LEU A 73 5.38 5.23 -0.78
N PHE A 74 6.63 5.65 -1.02
CA PHE A 74 6.99 6.98 -1.49
C PHE A 74 6.86 7.18 -3.01
N ASP A 75 6.45 6.14 -3.73
CA ASP A 75 6.07 6.21 -5.15
C ASP A 75 4.55 6.23 -5.28
N GLU A 76 4.04 6.98 -6.27
CA GLU A 76 2.61 7.03 -6.57
C GLU A 76 2.14 5.67 -7.12
N GLN A 77 1.25 4.97 -6.40
CA GLN A 77 0.75 3.66 -6.83
C GLN A 77 -0.29 3.80 -7.94
N PRO A 78 -0.47 2.90 -8.91
CA PRO A 78 -1.53 3.03 -9.91
C PRO A 78 -2.94 3.06 -9.30
N ARG A 79 -3.87 3.81 -9.89
CA ARG A 79 -5.27 3.89 -9.42
C ARG A 79 -6.04 2.59 -9.62
N ASP A 80 -5.70 1.87 -10.67
CA ASP A 80 -6.25 0.61 -11.14
C ASP A 80 -5.36 -0.58 -10.75
N ARG A 81 -4.48 -0.41 -9.75
CA ARG A 81 -3.60 -1.48 -9.26
C ARG A 81 -4.43 -2.68 -8.79
N THR A 82 -4.21 -3.82 -9.43
CA THR A 82 -4.88 -5.09 -9.11
C THR A 82 -4.16 -5.84 -7.98
N CYS A 83 -4.86 -6.78 -7.34
CA CYS A 83 -4.26 -7.67 -6.34
C CYS A 83 -3.06 -8.45 -6.91
N ASP A 84 -3.12 -8.89 -8.18
CA ASP A 84 -2.03 -9.61 -8.85
C ASP A 84 -0.78 -8.72 -8.99
N GLN A 85 -0.95 -7.48 -9.44
CA GLN A 85 0.13 -6.49 -9.52
C GLN A 85 0.69 -6.14 -8.14
N ALA A 86 -0.16 -6.14 -7.11
CA ALA A 86 0.21 -5.94 -5.71
C ALA A 86 0.80 -7.20 -5.05
N ARG A 87 0.85 -8.33 -5.76
CA ARG A 87 1.29 -9.65 -5.25
C ARG A 87 0.53 -10.09 -4.00
N ILE A 88 -0.78 -9.80 -3.97
CA ILE A 88 -1.73 -10.27 -2.95
C ILE A 88 -2.36 -11.57 -3.46
N PRO A 89 -2.23 -12.70 -2.75
CA PRO A 89 -2.91 -13.93 -3.13
C PRO A 89 -4.43 -13.77 -3.18
N SER A 90 -5.08 -14.52 -4.06
CA SER A 90 -6.52 -14.40 -4.36
C SER A 90 -7.42 -14.49 -3.11
N GLU A 91 -7.05 -15.34 -2.16
CA GLU A 91 -7.74 -15.59 -0.89
C GLU A 91 -7.70 -14.37 0.05
N PHE A 92 -6.67 -13.53 -0.06
CA PHE A 92 -6.49 -12.31 0.73
C PHE A 92 -6.90 -11.04 -0.01
N CYS A 93 -7.30 -11.14 -1.28
CA CYS A 93 -7.76 -10.00 -2.04
C CYS A 93 -9.10 -9.49 -1.51
N ALA A 94 -9.16 -8.20 -1.19
CA ALA A 94 -10.38 -7.50 -0.76
C ALA A 94 -11.22 -6.99 -1.94
N CYS A 95 -10.61 -6.86 -3.14
CA CYS A 95 -11.31 -6.40 -4.33
C CYS A 95 -12.40 -7.42 -4.70
N ARG A 96 -13.66 -7.00 -4.58
CA ARG A 96 -14.78 -7.81 -5.11
C ARG A 96 -14.77 -7.66 -6.62
N ARG A 97 -14.92 -8.78 -7.34
CA ARG A 97 -15.28 -8.68 -8.75
C ARG A 97 -16.59 -7.88 -8.84
N PRO A 98 -16.70 -6.88 -9.73
CA PRO A 98 -17.99 -6.26 -9.98
C PRO A 98 -18.97 -7.39 -10.32
N ILE A 99 -20.12 -7.40 -9.65
CA ILE A 99 -21.19 -8.34 -9.95
C ILE A 99 -21.60 -8.02 -11.39
N GLY A 100 -21.24 -8.88 -12.34
CA GLY A 100 -21.73 -8.76 -13.70
C GLY A 100 -23.24 -8.89 -13.65
N TYR A 101 -23.95 -7.87 -14.09
CA TYR A 101 -25.32 -8.03 -14.55
C TYR A 101 -25.23 -8.77 -15.88
N GLU A 102 -25.51 -10.08 -15.85
CA GLU A 102 -25.89 -10.84 -17.05
C GLU A 102 -27.23 -10.34 -17.59
#